data_AF-A0AA90V5Q0-F1
#
_entry.id   AF-A0AA90V5Q0-F1
#
_cell.length_a   1.000
_cell.length_b   1.000
_cell.length_c   1.000
_cell.angle_alpha   90.00
_cell.angle_beta   90.00
_cell.angle_gamma   90.00
#
_symmetry.space_group_name_H-M   'P 1'
#
loop_
_entity.id
_entity.type
_entity.pdbx_description
1 polymer ?
#
loop_
_entity_poly.entity_id
_entity_poly.type
_entity_poly.pdbx_seq_one_letter_code
_entity_poly.pdbx_strand_id
1 'polypeptide(L)'
;MNDFKNIKVAVAGTGYVGLSIATLLSQHHHVTAVDVISEKVEKLNNKISPIQDDYIEKYLAEKPLNLVATLDGKSAYKDADFVVIAAPTNYDPVKNYFDTTHVEEVIDLVLEVNPDAVMVIKSTIPVGYTRNLYLKYAKKGVKKFNLLFSPEFLRESKALYDNLYPSRIIVGYPKIIERPE
;
A
#
# COMPACT_ATOMS: atom_id res chain seq x y z
N MET A 1 -18.81 -5.77 0.57
CA MET A 1 -17.93 -4.97 -0.30
C MET A 1 -18.79 -4.01 -1.08
N ASN A 2 -18.31 -2.78 -1.26
CA ASN A 2 -18.96 -1.80 -2.12
C ASN A 2 -19.06 -2.32 -3.56
N ASP A 3 -19.98 -1.73 -4.35
CA ASP A 3 -19.98 -1.92 -5.80
C ASP A 3 -18.61 -1.53 -6.36
N PHE A 4 -18.14 -2.21 -7.40
CA PHE A 4 -16.77 -2.08 -7.91
C PHE A 4 -16.42 -0.62 -8.22
N LYS A 5 -17.37 0.14 -8.79
CA LYS A 5 -17.20 1.57 -9.11
C LYS A 5 -17.01 2.46 -7.87
N ASN A 6 -17.45 2.00 -6.70
CA ASN A 6 -17.45 2.75 -5.45
C ASN A 6 -16.37 2.30 -4.48
N ILE A 7 -15.47 1.40 -4.91
CA ILE A 7 -14.32 0.98 -4.10
C ILE A 7 -13.46 2.20 -3.75
N LYS A 8 -13.17 2.35 -2.46
CA LYS A 8 -12.22 3.34 -1.94
C LYS A 8 -10.90 2.67 -1.59
N VAL A 9 -9.80 3.25 -2.05
CA VAL A 9 -8.46 2.73 -1.77
C VAL A 9 -7.65 3.77 -1.03
N ALA A 10 -7.06 3.40 0.10
CA ALA A 10 -6.00 4.18 0.73
C ALA A 10 -4.64 3.61 0.36
N VAL A 11 -3.64 4.47 0.17
CA VAL A 11 -2.26 4.04 -0.12
C VAL A 11 -1.32 4.67 0.90
N ALA A 12 -0.71 3.84 1.74
CA ALA A 12 0.24 4.26 2.76
C ALA A 12 1.67 4.28 2.19
N GLY A 13 2.24 5.48 2.10
CA GLY A 13 3.57 5.74 1.52
C GLY A 13 3.49 6.21 0.07
N THR A 14 4.12 7.35 -0.23
CA THR A 14 4.15 7.94 -1.59
C THR A 14 5.52 7.87 -2.25
N GLY A 15 6.27 6.80 -1.97
CA GLY A 15 7.44 6.41 -2.79
C GLY A 15 7.03 5.88 -4.16
N TYR A 16 7.99 5.41 -4.98
CA TYR A 16 7.69 4.95 -6.35
C TYR A 16 6.66 3.81 -6.39
N VAL A 17 6.70 2.86 -5.44
CA VAL A 17 5.73 1.76 -5.37
C VAL A 17 4.32 2.29 -5.06
N GLY A 18 4.17 3.06 -3.97
CA GLY A 18 2.88 3.54 -3.53
C GLY A 18 2.26 4.54 -4.49
N LEU A 19 3.04 5.53 -4.94
CA LEU A 19 2.52 6.58 -5.83
C LEU A 19 2.15 6.04 -7.22
N SER A 20 2.89 5.06 -7.75
CA SER A 20 2.52 4.43 -9.02
C SER A 20 1.19 3.67 -8.91
N ILE A 21 0.95 2.95 -7.80
CA ILE A 21 -0.34 2.29 -7.54
C ILE A 21 -1.46 3.32 -7.32
N ALA A 22 -1.20 4.38 -6.55
CA ALA A 22 -2.19 5.43 -6.29
C ALA A 22 -2.62 6.12 -7.60
N THR A 23 -1.66 6.44 -8.47
CA THR A 23 -1.89 7.03 -9.79
C THR A 23 -2.63 6.07 -10.72
N LEU A 24 -2.26 4.78 -10.73
CA LEU A 24 -2.94 3.76 -11.53
C LEU A 24 -4.42 3.64 -11.13
N LEU A 25 -4.70 3.42 -9.85
CA LEU A 25 -6.05 3.11 -9.35
C LEU A 25 -6.98 4.32 -9.34
N SER A 26 -6.43 5.53 -9.18
CA SER A 26 -7.22 6.78 -9.17
C SER A 26 -7.84 7.14 -10.52
N GLN A 27 -7.49 6.42 -11.60
CA GLN A 27 -8.20 6.52 -12.88
C GLN A 27 -9.64 5.98 -12.81
N HIS A 28 -9.93 5.09 -11.86
CA HIS A 28 -11.22 4.38 -11.78
C HIS A 28 -11.84 4.35 -10.39
N HIS A 29 -11.07 4.65 -9.34
CA HIS A 29 -11.51 4.59 -7.94
C HIS A 29 -11.14 5.87 -7.21
N HIS A 30 -11.80 6.13 -6.07
CA HIS A 30 -11.34 7.17 -5.17
C HIS A 30 -10.11 6.68 -4.40
N VAL A 31 -9.00 7.40 -4.52
CA VAL A 31 -7.74 7.07 -3.87
C VAL A 31 -7.30 8.17 -2.91
N THR A 32 -7.01 7.79 -1.67
CA THR A 32 -6.39 8.67 -0.68
C THR A 32 -4.95 8.21 -0.42
N ALA A 33 -3.98 8.98 -0.91
CA ALA A 33 -2.57 8.76 -0.63
C ALA A 33 -2.20 9.35 0.74
N VAL A 34 -1.47 8.58 1.55
CA VAL A 34 -1.02 8.99 2.88
C VAL A 34 0.49 9.05 2.89
N ASP A 35 1.04 10.17 3.33
CA ASP A 35 2.47 10.32 3.58
C ASP A 35 2.69 11.08 4.88
N VAL A 36 3.88 10.95 5.47
CA VAL A 36 4.26 11.67 6.69
C VAL A 36 4.95 13.00 6.37
N ILE A 37 5.36 13.21 5.12
CA ILE A 37 6.04 14.42 4.65
C ILE A 37 5.02 15.38 4.05
N SER A 38 4.80 16.51 4.72
CA SER A 38 3.83 17.55 4.31
C SER A 38 4.08 18.07 2.89
N GLU A 39 5.34 18.28 2.51
CA GLU A 39 5.71 18.75 1.17
C GLU A 39 5.23 17.79 0.06
N LYS A 40 5.31 16.47 0.29
CA LYS A 40 4.83 15.48 -0.68
C LYS A 40 3.31 15.54 -0.81
N VAL A 41 2.61 15.68 0.31
CA VAL A 41 1.15 15.82 0.33
C VAL A 41 0.70 17.08 -0.42
N GLU A 42 1.36 18.21 -0.18
CA GLU A 42 1.07 19.46 -0.87
C GLU A 42 1.32 19.35 -2.38
N LYS A 43 2.47 18.81 -2.79
CA LYS A 43 2.78 18.57 -4.21
C LYS A 43 1.70 17.73 -4.89
N LEU A 44 1.32 16.60 -4.30
CA LEU A 44 0.32 15.71 -4.87
C LEU A 44 -1.06 16.37 -5.01
N ASN A 45 -1.50 17.12 -4.00
CA ASN A 45 -2.77 17.86 -4.07
C ASN A 45 -2.74 18.98 -5.12
N ASN A 46 -1.56 19.52 -5.43
CA ASN A 46 -1.32 20.45 -6.53
C ASN A 46 -1.01 19.75 -7.87
N LYS A 47 -1.21 18.43 -7.97
CA LYS A 47 -0.93 17.61 -9.17
C LYS A 47 0.52 17.65 -9.63
N ILE A 48 1.44 17.84 -8.71
CA ILE A 48 2.89 17.82 -8.94
C ILE A 48 3.44 16.53 -8.35
N SER A 49 4.23 15.79 -9.13
CA SER A 49 4.88 14.57 -8.63
C SER A 49 5.98 14.94 -7.61
N PRO A 50 6.04 14.29 -6.42
CA PRO A 50 7.15 14.44 -5.49
C PRO A 50 8.37 13.58 -5.85
N ILE A 51 8.28 12.74 -6.88
CA ILE A 51 9.35 11.84 -7.35
C ILE A 51 9.52 11.93 -8.86
N GLN A 52 10.68 11.53 -9.36
CA GLN A 52 10.96 11.49 -10.79
C GLN A 52 10.40 10.20 -11.42
N ASP A 53 9.34 10.32 -12.21
CA ASP A 53 8.76 9.26 -13.06
C ASP A 53 7.90 9.93 -14.14
N ASP A 54 8.35 9.83 -15.40
CA ASP A 54 7.73 10.52 -16.55
C ASP A 54 6.23 10.24 -16.70
N TYR A 55 5.80 9.01 -16.36
CA TYR A 55 4.40 8.62 -16.49
C TYR A 55 3.56 9.17 -15.35
N ILE A 56 4.07 9.16 -14.11
CA ILE A 56 3.36 9.74 -12.96
C ILE A 56 3.19 11.24 -13.17
N GLU A 57 4.25 11.94 -13.54
CA GLU A 57 4.22 13.37 -13.83
C GLU A 57 3.18 13.70 -14.90
N LYS A 58 3.21 12.96 -16.01
CA LYS A 58 2.23 13.10 -17.09
C LYS A 58 0.80 12.82 -16.63
N TYR A 59 0.58 11.76 -15.87
CA TYR A 59 -0.77 11.36 -15.44
C TYR A 59 -1.36 12.35 -14.44
N LEU A 60 -0.57 12.84 -13.48
CA LEU A 60 -1.02 13.87 -12.54
C LEU A 60 -1.41 15.15 -13.28
N ALA A 61 -0.63 15.57 -14.28
CA ALA A 61 -0.88 16.79 -15.03
C ALA A 61 -2.09 16.68 -16.00
N GLU A 62 -2.21 15.55 -16.70
CA GLU A 62 -3.10 15.43 -17.86
C GLU A 62 -4.38 14.63 -17.62
N LYS A 63 -4.41 13.72 -16.63
CA LYS A 63 -5.54 12.79 -16.43
C LYS A 63 -6.50 13.29 -15.34
N PRO A 64 -7.81 13.01 -15.47
CA PRO A 64 -8.79 13.28 -14.42
C PRO A 64 -8.70 12.22 -13.32
N LEU A 65 -7.64 12.27 -12.52
CA LEU A 65 -7.43 11.34 -11.41
C LEU A 65 -8.29 11.71 -10.21
N ASN A 66 -8.98 10.73 -9.62
CA ASN A 66 -9.65 10.85 -8.33
C ASN A 66 -8.66 10.50 -7.21
N LEU A 67 -7.65 11.36 -7.06
CA LEU A 67 -6.54 11.20 -6.13
C LEU A 67 -6.48 12.42 -5.20
N VAL A 68 -6.44 12.17 -3.91
CA VAL A 68 -6.15 13.18 -2.88
C VAL A 68 -5.03 12.67 -1.98
N ALA A 69 -4.24 13.58 -1.41
CA ALA A 69 -3.18 13.25 -0.47
C ALA A 69 -3.47 13.87 0.92
N THR A 70 -3.07 13.17 1.98
CA THR A 70 -3.25 13.62 3.36
C THR A 70 -2.12 13.16 4.28
N LEU A 71 -1.92 13.89 5.37
CA LEU A 71 -1.08 13.48 6.51
C LEU A 71 -1.86 12.59 7.50
N ASP A 72 -3.20 12.64 7.44
CA ASP A 72 -4.08 11.94 8.38
C ASP A 72 -4.40 10.53 7.89
N GLY A 73 -3.57 9.57 8.29
CA GLY A 73 -3.78 8.15 8.01
C GLY A 73 -5.07 7.60 8.64
N LYS A 74 -5.46 8.04 9.84
CA LYS A 74 -6.68 7.55 10.51
C LYS A 74 -7.92 7.87 9.68
N SER A 75 -8.04 9.12 9.23
CA SER A 75 -9.12 9.55 8.37
C SER A 75 -9.12 8.81 7.03
N ALA A 76 -7.94 8.64 6.41
CA ALA A 76 -7.82 7.93 5.13
C ALA A 76 -8.25 6.46 5.21
N TYR A 77 -7.92 5.76 6.31
CA TYR A 77 -8.17 4.32 6.44
C TYR A 77 -9.57 3.99 6.93
N LYS A 78 -10.24 4.90 7.65
CA LYS A 78 -11.53 4.69 8.30
C LYS A 78 -12.62 4.13 7.38
N ASP A 79 -12.68 4.62 6.14
CA ASP A 79 -13.71 4.24 5.16
C ASP A 79 -13.14 3.48 3.94
N ALA A 80 -11.87 3.03 4.00
CA ALA A 80 -11.22 2.36 2.89
C ALA A 80 -11.69 0.90 2.76
N ASP A 81 -12.00 0.46 1.53
CA ASP A 81 -12.21 -0.96 1.24
C ASP A 81 -10.86 -1.70 1.21
N PHE A 82 -9.85 -1.05 0.62
CA PHE A 82 -8.48 -1.56 0.53
C PHE A 82 -7.48 -0.53 1.07
N VAL A 83 -6.49 -1.02 1.82
CA VAL A 83 -5.33 -0.23 2.25
C VAL A 83 -4.08 -0.85 1.67
N VAL A 84 -3.48 -0.21 0.67
CA VAL A 84 -2.22 -0.62 0.07
C VAL A 84 -1.08 -0.10 0.95
N ILE A 85 -0.25 -1.00 1.47
CA ILE A 85 0.87 -0.67 2.33
C ILE A 85 2.15 -0.71 1.50
N ALA A 86 2.66 0.47 1.16
CA ALA A 86 3.89 0.71 0.42
C ALA A 86 4.87 1.57 1.26
N ALA A 87 4.89 1.33 2.57
CA ALA A 87 5.79 1.96 3.51
C ALA A 87 7.25 1.52 3.29
N PRO A 88 8.25 2.37 3.60
CA PRO A 88 9.65 2.01 3.46
C PRO A 88 10.02 0.85 4.39
N THR A 89 10.87 -0.02 3.89
CA THR A 89 11.44 -1.16 4.62
C THR A 89 12.91 -1.26 4.28
N ASN A 90 13.76 -1.65 5.23
CA ASN A 90 15.20 -1.69 5.03
C ASN A 90 15.78 -3.04 5.44
N TYR A 91 16.67 -3.60 4.63
CA TYR A 91 17.42 -4.81 4.97
C TYR A 91 18.83 -4.46 5.42
N ASP A 92 19.17 -4.84 6.66
CA ASP A 92 20.52 -4.76 7.20
C ASP A 92 21.23 -6.11 6.95
N PRO A 93 22.16 -6.20 5.98
CA PRO A 93 22.86 -7.45 5.67
C PRO A 93 23.88 -7.85 6.74
N VAL A 94 24.33 -6.91 7.58
CA VAL A 94 25.29 -7.18 8.66
C VAL A 94 24.59 -7.86 9.83
N LYS A 95 23.39 -7.36 10.18
CA LYS A 95 22.56 -7.93 11.26
C LYS A 95 21.63 -9.04 10.79
N ASN A 96 21.55 -9.28 9.48
CA ASN A 96 20.56 -10.16 8.85
C ASN A 96 19.13 -9.84 9.33
N TYR A 97 18.81 -8.54 9.37
CA TYR A 97 17.57 -8.01 9.94
C TYR A 97 16.82 -7.18 8.91
N PHE A 98 15.50 -7.38 8.85
CA PHE A 98 14.62 -6.60 7.99
C PHE A 98 13.77 -5.67 8.85
N ASP A 99 14.00 -4.37 8.75
CA ASP A 99 13.17 -3.38 9.42
C ASP A 99 11.85 -3.23 8.68
N THR A 100 10.77 -3.60 9.37
CA THR A 100 9.39 -3.57 8.89
C THR A 100 8.50 -2.73 9.80
N THR A 101 9.09 -1.92 10.68
CA THR A 101 8.37 -1.13 11.70
C THR A 101 7.23 -0.32 11.10
N HIS A 102 7.48 0.42 10.02
CA HIS A 102 6.47 1.25 9.38
C HIS A 102 5.33 0.46 8.71
N VAL A 103 5.57 -0.78 8.28
CA VAL A 103 4.50 -1.65 7.77
C VAL A 103 3.55 -1.99 8.92
N GLU A 104 4.09 -2.34 10.08
CA GLU A 104 3.30 -2.70 11.26
C GLU A 104 2.57 -1.50 11.89
N GLU A 105 3.18 -0.32 11.88
CA GLU A 105 2.51 0.94 12.30
C GLU A 105 1.26 1.20 11.46
N VAL A 106 1.33 1.01 10.14
CA VAL A 106 0.17 1.14 9.26
C VAL A 106 -0.87 0.07 9.57
N ILE A 107 -0.46 -1.19 9.77
CA ILE A 107 -1.38 -2.29 10.13
C ILE A 107 -2.10 -1.99 11.44
N ASP A 108 -1.37 -1.59 12.49
CA ASP A 108 -1.93 -1.24 13.80
C ASP A 108 -2.94 -0.10 13.66
N LEU A 109 -2.64 0.93 12.85
CA LEU A 109 -3.54 2.05 12.60
C LEU A 109 -4.81 1.63 11.85
N VAL A 110 -4.68 0.78 10.83
CA VAL A 110 -5.84 0.25 10.08
C VAL A 110 -6.73 -0.59 11.00
N LEU A 111 -6.17 -1.46 11.83
CA LEU A 111 -6.93 -2.27 12.77
C LEU A 111 -7.64 -1.43 13.85
N GLU A 112 -7.06 -0.29 14.24
CA GLU A 112 -7.68 0.65 15.18
C GLU A 112 -8.95 1.28 14.60
N VAL A 113 -8.92 1.72 13.34
CA VAL A 113 -9.99 2.56 12.77
C VAL A 113 -10.93 1.82 11.82
N ASN A 114 -10.48 0.74 11.19
CA ASN A 114 -11.23 -0.03 10.19
C ASN A 114 -10.72 -1.48 10.09
N PRO A 115 -11.07 -2.35 11.06
CA PRO A 115 -10.66 -3.77 11.05
C PRO A 115 -11.27 -4.59 9.90
N ASP A 116 -12.21 -4.03 9.15
CA ASP A 116 -12.84 -4.68 8.00
C ASP A 116 -12.13 -4.41 6.67
N ALA A 117 -11.25 -3.41 6.60
CA ALA A 117 -10.46 -3.12 5.41
C ALA A 117 -9.58 -4.31 5.01
N VAL A 118 -9.37 -4.48 3.70
CA VAL A 118 -8.38 -5.42 3.18
C VAL A 118 -7.03 -4.73 3.04
N MET A 119 -6.06 -5.13 3.86
CA MET A 119 -4.69 -4.64 3.78
C MET A 119 -3.91 -5.42 2.72
N VAL A 120 -3.19 -4.71 1.86
CA VAL A 120 -2.34 -5.30 0.81
C VAL A 120 -0.93 -4.80 0.98
N ILE A 121 -0.03 -5.64 1.49
CA ILE A 121 1.39 -5.29 1.54
C ILE A 121 1.96 -5.35 0.13
N LYS A 122 2.50 -4.23 -0.31
CA LYS A 122 3.30 -4.04 -1.53
C LYS A 122 4.79 -3.85 -1.21
N SER A 123 5.10 -3.35 -0.01
CA SER A 123 6.48 -3.22 0.48
C SER A 123 7.25 -4.54 0.41
N THR A 124 8.56 -4.44 0.16
CA THR A 124 9.47 -5.59 0.23
C THR A 124 9.50 -6.11 1.66
N ILE A 125 9.23 -7.40 1.84
CA ILE A 125 9.17 -8.04 3.16
C ILE A 125 9.90 -9.39 3.11
N PRO A 126 10.45 -9.88 4.25
CA PRO A 126 11.13 -11.16 4.28
C PRO A 126 10.17 -12.33 4.09
N VAL A 127 10.70 -13.47 3.64
CA VAL A 127 9.93 -14.71 3.49
C VAL A 127 9.35 -15.15 4.85
N GLY A 128 8.09 -15.58 4.85
CA GLY A 128 7.38 -15.99 6.06
C GLY A 128 6.82 -14.85 6.92
N TYR A 129 7.14 -13.58 6.58
CA TYR A 129 6.70 -12.42 7.36
C TYR A 129 5.19 -12.32 7.53
N THR A 130 4.42 -12.50 6.45
CA THR A 130 2.96 -12.46 6.52
C THR A 130 2.38 -13.52 7.46
N ARG A 131 2.90 -14.77 7.44
CA ARG A 131 2.52 -15.83 8.38
C ARG A 131 2.78 -15.39 9.82
N ASN A 132 3.95 -14.79 10.09
CA ASN A 132 4.30 -14.29 11.41
C ASN A 132 3.37 -13.16 11.87
N LEU A 133 2.95 -12.26 10.97
CA LEU A 133 1.95 -11.23 11.28
C LEU A 133 0.60 -11.85 11.68
N TYR A 134 0.09 -12.82 10.92
CA TYR A 134 -1.14 -13.54 11.29
C TYR A 134 -1.05 -14.13 12.71
N LEU A 135 0.06 -14.81 13.04
CA LEU A 135 0.28 -15.38 14.38
C LEU A 135 0.40 -14.31 15.46
N LYS A 136 1.13 -13.22 15.18
CA LYS A 136 1.34 -12.10 16.10
C LYS A 136 0.02 -11.43 16.45
N TYR A 137 -0.80 -11.09 15.45
CA TYR A 137 -2.06 -10.40 15.66
C TYR A 137 -3.14 -11.31 16.27
N ALA A 138 -3.16 -12.60 15.93
CA ALA A 138 -4.00 -13.57 16.63
C ALA A 138 -3.67 -13.62 18.14
N LYS A 139 -2.39 -13.63 18.52
CA LYS A 139 -1.95 -13.57 19.93
C LYS A 139 -2.33 -12.27 20.62
N LYS A 140 -2.39 -11.15 19.88
CA LYS A 140 -2.91 -9.85 20.37
C LYS A 140 -4.45 -9.83 20.52
N GLY A 141 -5.16 -10.90 20.15
CA GLY A 141 -6.61 -10.98 20.25
C GLY A 141 -7.38 -10.45 19.02
N VAL A 142 -6.68 -10.19 17.91
CA VAL A 142 -7.33 -9.76 16.65
C VAL A 142 -8.08 -10.94 16.04
N LYS A 143 -9.41 -10.82 15.98
CA LYS A 143 -10.29 -11.90 15.47
C LYS A 143 -10.36 -11.96 13.94
N LYS A 144 -10.17 -10.82 13.28
CA LYS A 144 -10.24 -10.67 11.82
C LYS A 144 -9.00 -9.91 11.35
N PHE A 145 -8.22 -10.52 10.48
CA PHE A 145 -6.99 -9.95 9.96
C PHE A 145 -6.94 -10.15 8.45
N ASN A 146 -7.47 -9.17 7.71
CA ASN A 146 -7.57 -9.23 6.25
C ASN A 146 -6.25 -8.77 5.63
N LEU A 147 -5.22 -9.62 5.63
CA LEU A 147 -3.92 -9.27 5.09
C LEU A 147 -3.58 -10.08 3.83
N LEU A 148 -3.32 -9.38 2.74
CA LEU A 148 -2.78 -9.92 1.51
C LEU A 148 -1.34 -9.43 1.31
N PHE A 149 -0.56 -10.22 0.57
CA PHE A 149 0.73 -9.76 0.04
C PHE A 149 0.69 -9.82 -1.47
N SER A 150 1.05 -8.72 -2.11
CA SER A 150 1.18 -8.65 -3.55
C SER A 150 2.51 -7.99 -3.86
N PRO A 151 3.55 -8.77 -4.24
CA PRO A 151 4.87 -8.20 -4.50
C PRO A 151 4.80 -7.18 -5.63
N GLU A 152 5.83 -6.35 -5.68
CA GLU A 152 6.06 -5.40 -6.75
C GLU A 152 7.23 -5.87 -7.63
N PHE A 153 7.20 -5.53 -8.92
CA PHE A 153 8.23 -5.85 -9.90
C PHE A 153 8.52 -4.60 -10.74
N LEU A 154 8.75 -3.49 -10.06
CA LEU A 154 8.80 -2.16 -10.65
C LEU A 154 10.24 -1.68 -10.70
N ARG A 155 10.56 -0.91 -11.74
CA ARG A 155 11.80 -0.15 -11.80
C ARG A 155 11.54 1.25 -11.28
N GLU A 156 12.45 1.77 -10.47
CA GLU A 156 12.42 3.18 -10.07
C GLU A 156 12.45 4.08 -11.32
N SER A 157 11.68 5.19 -11.26
CA SER A 157 11.43 6.10 -12.39
C SER A 157 10.67 5.53 -13.60
N LYS A 158 10.23 4.26 -13.56
CA LYS A 158 9.31 3.64 -14.54
C LYS A 158 8.17 2.88 -13.87
N ALA A 159 7.87 3.21 -12.62
CA ALA A 159 7.01 2.43 -11.75
C ALA A 159 5.56 2.44 -12.25
N LEU A 160 5.06 3.58 -12.73
CA LEU A 160 3.71 3.61 -13.31
C LEU A 160 3.65 2.87 -14.65
N TYR A 161 4.68 2.99 -15.49
CA TYR A 161 4.74 2.22 -16.74
C TYR A 161 4.69 0.71 -16.49
N ASP A 162 5.50 0.22 -15.55
CA ASP A 162 5.56 -1.22 -15.22
C ASP A 162 4.24 -1.73 -14.61
N ASN A 163 3.47 -0.85 -13.95
CA ASN A 163 2.13 -1.14 -13.46
C ASN A 163 1.04 -1.13 -14.56
N LEU A 164 1.19 -0.28 -15.58
CA LEU A 164 0.29 -0.24 -16.74
C LEU A 164 0.51 -1.44 -17.67
N TYR A 165 1.74 -1.94 -17.75
CA TYR A 165 2.14 -3.04 -18.61
C TYR A 165 2.86 -4.15 -17.82
N PRO A 166 2.18 -4.76 -16.82
CA PRO A 166 2.82 -5.71 -15.94
C PRO A 166 3.08 -7.03 -16.69
N SER A 167 4.24 -7.63 -16.46
CA SER A 167 4.51 -8.99 -16.97
C SER A 167 3.61 -10.06 -16.31
N ARG A 168 3.22 -9.83 -15.05
CA ARG A 168 2.30 -10.66 -14.25
C ARG A 168 1.85 -9.89 -13.01
N ILE A 169 0.69 -10.23 -12.47
CA ILE A 169 0.22 -9.77 -11.15
C ILE A 169 0.17 -10.99 -10.23
N ILE A 170 0.83 -10.90 -9.08
CA ILE A 170 0.85 -11.97 -8.07
C ILE A 170 0.11 -11.47 -6.83
N VAL A 171 -0.78 -12.31 -6.30
CA VAL A 171 -1.50 -12.07 -5.04
C VAL A 171 -1.41 -13.32 -4.18
N GLY A 172 -0.73 -13.20 -3.05
CA GLY A 172 -0.72 -14.18 -1.98
C GLY A 172 -1.88 -13.93 -1.02
N TYR A 173 -2.65 -14.98 -0.73
CA TYR A 173 -3.75 -14.97 0.24
C TYR A 173 -3.53 -16.08 1.28
N PRO A 174 -4.03 -15.90 2.52
CA PRO A 174 -3.87 -16.90 3.56
C PRO A 174 -4.62 -18.19 3.20
N LYS A 175 -4.00 -19.34 3.51
CA LYS A 175 -4.65 -20.65 3.51
C LYS A 175 -4.34 -21.36 4.82
N ILE A 176 -5.30 -22.11 5.33
CA ILE A 176 -5.02 -23.12 6.35
C ILE A 176 -4.20 -24.22 5.67
N ILE A 177 -3.02 -24.48 6.21
CA ILE A 177 -2.15 -25.57 5.75
C ILE A 177 -2.35 -26.72 6.72
N GLU A 178 -3.01 -27.80 6.27
CA GLU A 178 -3.31 -28.98 7.10
C GLU A 178 -2.13 -29.96 7.21
N ARG A 179 -0.91 -29.54 6.85
CA ARG A 179 0.28 -30.41 6.86
C ARG A 179 1.14 -30.15 8.09
N PRO A 180 1.66 -31.19 8.76
CA PRO A 180 2.69 -31.03 9.76
C PRO A 180 4.00 -30.68 9.04
N GLU A 181 4.50 -29.46 9.25
CA GLU A 181 5.91 -29.13 8.98
C GLU A 181 6.79 -29.67 10.11
#